data_AF-A0A9D6J9Y6-F1
#
_entry.id   AF-A0A9D6J9Y6-F1
#
_cell.length_a   1.000
_cell.length_b   1.000
_cell.length_c   1.000
_cell.angle_alpha   90.00
_cell.angle_beta   90.00
_cell.angle_gamma   90.00
#
_symmetry.space_group_name_H-M   'P 1'
#
loop_
_entity.id
_entity.type
_entity.pdbx_description
1 polymer ?
#
loop_
_entity_poly.entity_id
_entity_poly.type
_entity_poly.pdbx_seq_one_letter_code
_entity_poly.pdbx_strand_id
1 'polypeptide(L)'
;MIPIWRGPRAVNRIAVVAGVWMVVASAWAQEGKRVIQVAVSGAKTVAKETILAKAQTKAGGPYLDTVVSEDIRRVFALGYFTNVKVDVEELPDGLKLTFVVKEKPTLAAIEVEGNRALRAPRLLELFAVAKGELYDPRKVKEGVDRVKAEYARKGFSQCEMVSRAQVDEASNTATLYLVVDEGSRLRISQILVEGNRAFPDRRIRKVMKTKRRRWFLPGVYDEKVLEEDLDRVRAFYRKHG
;
A
#
# COMPACT_ATOMS: atom_id res chain seq x y z
N MET A 1 111.55 7.89 37.01
CA MET A 1 110.59 7.03 37.73
C MET A 1 109.39 6.78 36.82
N ILE A 2 109.32 5.56 36.27
CA ILE A 2 108.13 4.87 35.72
C ILE A 2 107.71 3.92 36.88
N PRO A 3 106.42 3.66 37.23
CA PRO A 3 105.57 2.69 36.50
C PRO A 3 104.02 2.89 36.53
N ILE A 4 103.24 2.57 35.47
CA ILE A 4 102.70 1.29 34.89
C ILE A 4 101.27 0.92 35.40
N TRP A 5 100.27 1.12 34.52
CA TRP A 5 99.33 0.16 33.86
C TRP A 5 98.24 -0.70 34.58
N ARG A 6 97.19 -1.05 33.75
CA ARG A 6 96.02 -2.00 33.82
C ARG A 6 94.76 -1.51 34.57
N GLY A 7 93.53 -1.38 34.01
CA GLY A 7 92.70 -2.25 33.13
C GLY A 7 91.79 -3.17 33.99
N PRO A 8 90.57 -3.72 33.61
CA PRO A 8 89.81 -3.65 32.34
C PRO A 8 88.22 -3.60 32.44
N ARG A 9 87.56 -3.45 31.27
CA ARG A 9 86.28 -4.03 30.77
C ARG A 9 84.89 -3.69 31.37
N ALA A 10 84.11 -2.98 30.54
CA ALA A 10 82.78 -3.28 29.97
C ALA A 10 81.66 -3.87 30.84
N VAL A 11 80.47 -3.22 30.85
CA VAL A 11 79.16 -3.87 30.60
C VAL A 11 78.14 -2.86 30.03
N ASN A 12 77.54 -3.20 28.89
CA ASN A 12 76.35 -2.58 28.30
C ASN A 12 75.15 -2.61 29.27
N ARG A 13 74.42 -1.50 29.41
CA ARG A 13 72.97 -1.55 29.65
C ARG A 13 72.24 -0.52 28.80
N ILE A 14 71.62 -1.07 27.77
CA ILE A 14 70.52 -0.52 26.99
C ILE A 14 69.41 -0.08 27.97
N ALA A 15 69.03 1.20 27.92
CA ALA A 15 67.76 1.66 28.46
C ALA A 15 67.00 2.33 27.31
N VAL A 16 66.20 1.52 26.63
CA VAL A 16 65.10 1.97 25.78
C VAL A 16 64.09 2.65 26.68
N VAL A 17 63.80 3.93 26.45
CA VAL A 17 62.57 4.55 26.95
C VAL A 17 61.84 5.13 25.75
N ALA A 18 60.95 4.28 25.25
CA ALA A 18 59.69 4.55 24.59
C ALA A 18 59.45 6.00 24.13
N GLY A 19 59.68 6.24 22.84
CA GLY A 19 59.01 7.33 22.15
C GLY A 19 57.50 7.12 22.26
N VAL A 20 56.81 8.04 22.92
CA VAL A 20 55.37 8.17 22.84
C VAL A 20 55.05 8.55 21.40
N TRP A 21 54.75 7.55 20.58
CA TRP A 21 54.07 7.77 19.32
C TRP A 21 52.67 8.26 19.69
N MET A 22 52.51 9.58 19.68
CA MET A 22 51.19 10.18 19.61
C MET A 22 50.62 9.74 18.26
N VAL A 23 49.91 8.62 18.26
CA VAL A 23 49.01 8.27 17.17
C VAL A 23 47.96 9.36 17.22
N VAL A 24 48.17 10.42 16.43
CA VAL A 24 47.07 11.22 15.92
C VAL A 24 46.26 10.21 15.14
N ALA A 25 45.29 9.59 15.82
CA ALA A 25 44.20 8.95 15.16
C ALA A 25 43.54 10.10 14.42
N SER A 26 43.93 10.26 13.16
CA SER A 26 43.05 10.84 12.17
C SER A 26 41.80 9.99 12.31
N ALA A 27 40.86 10.50 13.11
CA ALA A 27 39.46 10.28 12.87
C ALA A 27 39.31 10.77 11.44
N TRP A 28 39.55 9.86 10.49
CA TRP A 28 39.05 9.98 9.15
C TRP A 28 37.60 10.26 9.37
N ALA A 29 37.25 11.54 9.28
CA ALA A 29 35.89 11.96 9.18
C ALA A 29 35.34 11.04 8.10
N GLN A 30 34.37 10.19 8.46
CA GLN A 30 33.33 9.93 7.50
C GLN A 30 32.73 11.30 7.25
N GLU A 31 33.33 12.03 6.31
CA GLU A 31 32.84 13.28 5.79
C GLU A 31 31.62 12.87 4.98
N GLY A 32 30.56 12.50 5.70
CA GLY A 32 29.26 12.22 5.14
C GLY A 32 28.92 13.46 4.34
N LYS A 33 28.85 13.29 3.01
CA LYS A 33 28.65 14.41 2.09
C LYS A 33 27.50 15.26 2.60
N ARG A 34 27.73 16.55 2.77
CA ARG A 34 26.72 17.44 3.36
C ARG A 34 25.67 17.79 2.33
N VAL A 35 24.41 17.89 2.75
CA VAL A 35 23.33 18.38 1.90
C VAL A 35 23.46 19.90 1.85
N ILE A 36 23.76 20.46 0.68
CA ILE A 36 23.87 21.91 0.50
C ILE A 36 22.57 22.52 -0.04
N GLN A 37 21.74 21.72 -0.71
CA GLN A 37 20.48 22.18 -1.26
C GLN A 37 19.43 21.07 -1.24
N VAL A 38 18.19 21.45 -0.90
CA VAL A 38 17.02 20.60 -1.05
C VAL A 38 16.02 21.32 -1.95
N ALA A 39 15.58 20.66 -3.01
CA ALA A 39 14.65 21.19 -3.98
C ALA A 39 13.47 20.22 -4.20
N VAL A 40 12.39 20.74 -4.79
CA VAL A 40 11.22 19.96 -5.17
C VAL A 40 10.90 20.21 -6.64
N SER A 41 10.69 19.13 -7.39
CA SER A 41 10.30 19.12 -8.80
C SER A 41 9.03 18.29 -9.01
N GLY A 42 8.20 18.69 -9.97
CA GLY A 42 6.96 17.99 -10.34
C GLY A 42 5.71 18.33 -9.51
N ALA A 43 5.86 19.08 -8.41
CA ALA A 43 4.74 19.64 -7.66
C ALA A 43 4.10 20.81 -8.44
N LYS A 44 2.79 20.71 -8.71
CA LYS A 44 2.00 21.73 -9.43
C LYS A 44 0.96 22.35 -8.49
N THR A 45 0.22 21.52 -7.78
CA THR A 45 -0.89 21.92 -6.91
C THR A 45 -0.46 21.98 -5.45
N VAL A 46 0.38 21.02 -5.02
CA VAL A 46 0.89 20.98 -3.65
C VAL A 46 2.05 21.95 -3.50
N ALA A 47 1.97 22.85 -2.53
CA ALA A 47 3.05 23.79 -2.23
C ALA A 47 4.35 23.04 -1.89
N LYS A 48 5.47 23.50 -2.45
CA LYS A 48 6.78 22.87 -2.27
C LYS A 48 7.21 22.89 -0.80
N GLU A 49 6.83 23.95 -0.10
CA GLU A 49 7.07 24.17 1.32
C GLU A 49 6.39 23.10 2.17
N THR A 50 5.19 22.65 1.79
CA THR A 50 4.48 21.55 2.48
C THR A 50 5.25 20.24 2.39
N ILE A 51 5.84 19.96 1.22
CA ILE A 51 6.66 18.76 0.99
C ILE A 51 7.95 18.85 1.84
N LEU A 52 8.64 19.98 1.76
CA LEU A 52 9.88 20.22 2.52
C LEU A 52 9.67 20.23 4.03
N ALA A 53 8.53 20.73 4.51
CA ALA A 53 8.18 20.75 5.93
C ALA A 53 7.95 19.35 6.53
N LYS A 54 7.63 18.34 5.69
CA LYS A 54 7.51 16.95 6.12
C LYS A 54 8.81 16.16 6.03
N ALA A 55 9.77 16.60 5.23
CA ALA A 55 11.09 16.02 5.22
C ALA A 55 11.89 16.47 6.46
N GLN A 56 12.67 15.56 7.01
CA GLN A 56 13.66 15.84 8.05
C GLN A 56 14.97 16.33 7.44
N THR A 57 15.30 15.88 6.24
CA THR A 57 16.49 16.31 5.51
C THR A 57 16.41 17.80 5.17
N LYS A 58 17.43 18.56 5.58
CA LYS A 58 17.53 20.01 5.36
C LYS A 58 18.91 20.37 4.82
N ALA A 59 18.97 21.48 4.08
CA ALA A 59 20.23 22.09 3.68
C ALA A 59 21.06 22.44 4.93
N GLY A 60 22.37 22.21 4.85
CA GLY A 60 23.34 22.33 5.93
C GLY A 60 23.52 21.06 6.79
N GLY A 61 22.61 20.08 6.66
CA GLY A 61 22.66 18.82 7.43
C GLY A 61 23.54 17.73 6.80
N PRO A 62 23.85 16.65 7.56
CA PRO A 62 24.51 15.48 7.00
C PRO A 62 23.56 14.71 6.06
N TYR A 63 24.10 14.12 4.99
CA TYR A 63 23.35 13.16 4.19
C TYR A 63 23.32 11.81 4.90
N LEU A 64 22.11 11.29 5.12
CA LEU A 64 21.86 9.97 5.68
C LEU A 64 20.81 9.27 4.81
N ASP A 65 21.21 8.19 4.16
CA ASP A 65 20.35 7.42 3.25
C ASP A 65 19.08 6.89 3.95
N THR A 66 19.21 6.49 5.21
CA THR A 66 18.10 6.06 6.06
C THR A 66 17.07 7.17 6.27
N VAL A 67 17.53 8.40 6.53
CA VAL A 67 16.66 9.57 6.74
C VAL A 67 15.97 9.96 5.44
N VAL A 68 16.69 9.93 4.31
CA VAL A 68 16.11 10.21 2.98
C VAL A 68 15.02 9.19 2.64
N SER A 69 15.27 7.90 2.89
CA SER A 69 14.29 6.84 2.70
C SER A 69 13.04 7.03 3.57
N GLU A 70 13.20 7.46 4.82
CA GLU A 70 12.08 7.82 5.68
C GLU A 70 11.35 9.07 5.20
N ASP A 71 12.06 10.07 4.68
CA ASP A 71 11.46 11.28 4.11
C ASP A 71 10.61 10.97 2.90
N ILE A 72 11.07 10.09 2.00
CA ILE A 72 10.26 9.59 0.89
C ILE A 72 8.95 8.99 1.41
N ARG A 73 9.01 8.14 2.46
CA ARG A 73 7.80 7.56 3.07
C ARG A 73 6.90 8.61 3.71
N ARG A 74 7.45 9.60 4.42
CA ARG A 74 6.70 10.71 5.05
C ARG A 74 5.98 11.56 4.01
N VAL A 75 6.67 11.91 2.92
CA VAL A 75 6.10 12.69 1.81
C VAL A 75 5.05 11.86 1.07
N PHE A 76 5.30 10.58 0.81
CA PHE A 76 4.32 9.70 0.17
C PHE A 76 3.05 9.52 1.03
N ALA A 77 3.22 9.46 2.37
CA ALA A 77 2.12 9.36 3.33
C ALA A 77 1.21 10.59 3.37
N LEU A 78 1.61 11.72 2.78
CA LEU A 78 0.69 12.85 2.56
C LEU A 78 -0.49 12.47 1.65
N GLY A 79 -0.37 11.40 0.86
CA GLY A 79 -1.46 10.84 0.07
C GLY A 79 -1.75 11.56 -1.24
N TYR A 80 -1.03 12.64 -1.56
CA TYR A 80 -1.21 13.45 -2.77
C TYR A 80 -0.45 12.94 -4.00
N PHE A 81 0.46 11.99 -3.85
CA PHE A 81 1.41 11.61 -4.90
C PHE A 81 1.22 10.15 -5.33
N THR A 82 1.38 9.89 -6.63
CA THR A 82 1.50 8.55 -7.20
C THR A 82 2.93 8.02 -7.11
N ASN A 83 3.91 8.92 -7.12
CA ASN A 83 5.32 8.60 -6.99
C ASN A 83 6.07 9.71 -6.26
N VAL A 84 7.02 9.32 -5.42
CA VAL A 84 7.95 10.21 -4.72
C VAL A 84 9.33 9.56 -4.79
N LYS A 85 10.29 10.25 -5.36
CA LYS A 85 11.71 9.84 -5.39
C LYS A 85 12.59 11.02 -5.02
N VAL A 86 13.83 10.75 -4.63
CA VAL A 86 14.85 11.77 -4.40
C VAL A 86 15.99 11.53 -5.36
N ASP A 87 16.20 12.48 -6.26
CA ASP A 87 17.38 12.50 -7.12
C ASP A 87 18.51 13.21 -6.38
N VAL A 88 19.68 12.57 -6.31
CA VAL A 88 20.87 13.09 -5.62
C VAL A 88 21.89 13.52 -6.67
N GLU A 89 22.25 14.80 -6.67
CA GLU A 89 23.23 15.40 -7.56
C GLU A 89 24.46 15.79 -6.73
N GLU A 90 25.65 15.35 -7.17
CA GLU A 90 26.92 15.75 -6.55
C GLU A 90 27.38 17.08 -7.12
N LEU A 91 27.62 18.05 -6.23
CA LEU A 91 28.14 19.36 -6.54
C LEU A 91 29.53 19.52 -5.87
N PRO A 92 30.37 20.45 -6.34
CA PRO A 92 31.71 20.67 -5.77
C PRO A 92 31.72 20.86 -4.24
N ASP A 93 30.66 21.48 -3.70
CA ASP A 93 30.57 21.84 -2.28
C ASP A 93 29.67 20.89 -1.45
N GLY A 94 29.11 19.84 -2.05
CA GLY A 94 28.24 18.87 -1.36
C GLY A 94 27.16 18.25 -2.23
N LEU A 95 26.04 17.83 -1.63
CA LEU A 95 24.93 17.17 -2.31
C LEU A 95 23.73 18.10 -2.47
N LYS A 96 23.11 18.05 -3.65
CA LYS A 96 21.80 18.61 -3.93
C LYS A 96 20.79 17.49 -4.04
N LEU A 97 19.78 17.52 -3.18
CA LEU A 97 18.70 16.56 -3.15
C LEU A 97 17.47 17.18 -3.80
N THR A 98 16.91 16.53 -4.81
CA THR A 98 15.68 16.96 -5.47
C THR A 98 14.60 15.93 -5.25
N PHE A 99 13.58 16.28 -4.46
CA PHE A 99 12.35 15.50 -4.37
C PHE A 99 11.60 15.63 -5.69
N VAL A 100 11.57 14.57 -6.48
CA VAL A 100 10.78 14.49 -7.70
C VAL A 100 9.49 13.76 -7.37
N VAL A 101 8.38 14.50 -7.47
CA VAL A 101 7.06 13.99 -7.15
C VAL A 101 6.16 13.97 -8.38
N LYS A 102 5.26 12.98 -8.44
CA LYS A 102 4.16 12.95 -9.40
C LYS A 102 2.85 13.00 -8.62
N GLU A 103 2.12 14.10 -8.73
CA GLU A 103 0.81 14.26 -8.09
C GLU A 103 -0.19 13.20 -8.58
N LYS A 104 -1.16 12.86 -7.74
CA LYS A 104 -2.33 12.07 -8.14
C LYS A 104 -3.20 12.92 -9.05
N PRO A 105 -3.74 12.34 -10.14
CA PRO A 105 -4.68 13.07 -10.96
C PRO A 105 -6.03 13.20 -10.25
N THR A 106 -6.74 14.28 -10.54
CA THR A 106 -8.12 14.47 -10.07
C THR A 106 -9.09 13.76 -11.00
N LEU A 107 -10.07 13.04 -10.46
CA LEU A 107 -11.09 12.37 -11.26
C LEU A 107 -12.02 13.39 -11.93
N ALA A 108 -11.91 13.53 -13.25
CA ALA A 108 -12.76 14.42 -14.05
C ALA A 108 -14.11 13.79 -14.37
N ALA A 109 -14.14 12.46 -14.56
CA ALA A 109 -15.35 11.70 -14.86
C ALA A 109 -15.19 10.23 -14.40
N ILE A 110 -16.32 9.58 -14.15
CA ILE A 110 -16.41 8.15 -13.89
C ILE A 110 -17.48 7.59 -14.83
N GLU A 111 -17.05 6.79 -15.78
CA GLU A 111 -17.90 6.19 -16.81
C GLU A 111 -18.14 4.71 -16.48
N VAL A 112 -19.37 4.26 -16.64
CA VAL A 112 -19.77 2.89 -16.30
C VAL A 112 -20.39 2.23 -17.52
N GLU A 113 -19.87 1.04 -17.85
CA GLU A 113 -20.31 0.26 -19.02
C GLU A 113 -20.65 -1.18 -18.61
N GLY A 114 -21.57 -1.80 -19.36
CA GLY A 114 -21.96 -3.20 -19.17
C GLY A 114 -22.93 -3.46 -18.00
N ASN A 115 -23.32 -2.43 -17.25
CA ASN A 115 -24.23 -2.55 -16.11
C ASN A 115 -25.71 -2.52 -16.54
N ARG A 116 -26.32 -3.69 -16.72
CA ARG A 116 -27.74 -3.87 -17.09
C ARG A 116 -28.64 -4.18 -15.87
N ALA A 117 -28.19 -5.04 -14.97
CA ALA A 117 -28.89 -5.46 -13.76
C ALA A 117 -28.74 -4.49 -12.58
N LEU A 118 -27.67 -3.69 -12.54
CA LEU A 118 -27.47 -2.61 -11.57
C LEU A 118 -27.38 -1.26 -12.29
N ARG A 119 -28.35 -0.37 -12.05
CA ARG A 119 -28.35 0.96 -12.68
C ARG A 119 -27.16 1.80 -12.22
N ALA A 120 -26.62 2.61 -13.13
CA ALA A 120 -25.39 3.38 -12.91
C ALA A 120 -25.43 4.27 -11.65
N PRO A 121 -26.52 5.01 -11.32
CA PRO A 121 -26.56 5.81 -10.10
C PRO A 121 -26.35 5.00 -8.82
N ARG A 122 -26.97 3.81 -8.75
CA ARG A 122 -26.83 2.91 -7.60
C ARG A 122 -25.46 2.25 -7.57
N LEU A 123 -24.91 1.93 -8.74
CA LEU A 123 -23.54 1.39 -8.85
C LEU A 123 -22.53 2.40 -8.32
N LEU A 124 -22.61 3.66 -8.76
CA LEU A 124 -21.72 4.73 -8.33
C LEU A 124 -21.86 5.05 -6.83
N GLU A 125 -23.08 4.99 -6.29
CA GLU A 125 -23.32 5.13 -4.85
C GLU A 125 -22.58 4.03 -4.04
N LEU A 126 -22.65 2.77 -4.49
CA LEU A 126 -21.95 1.66 -3.86
C LEU A 126 -20.43 1.71 -4.07
N PHE A 127 -20.00 2.18 -5.25
CA PHE A 127 -18.60 2.36 -5.59
C PHE A 127 -17.94 3.37 -4.65
N ALA A 128 -18.67 4.41 -4.23
CA ALA A 128 -18.26 5.38 -3.21
C ALA A 128 -16.91 6.07 -3.52
N VAL A 129 -16.70 6.39 -4.79
CA VAL A 129 -15.66 7.29 -5.28
C VAL A 129 -16.34 8.29 -6.20
N ALA A 130 -16.10 9.58 -6.00
CA ALA A 130 -16.77 10.63 -6.74
C ALA A 130 -15.84 11.38 -7.70
N LYS A 131 -16.45 12.05 -8.68
CA LYS A 131 -15.79 13.09 -9.48
C LYS A 131 -15.27 14.19 -8.56
N GLY A 132 -14.07 14.70 -8.87
CA GLY A 132 -13.39 15.73 -8.09
C GLY A 132 -12.49 15.19 -6.99
N GLU A 133 -12.58 13.90 -6.65
CA GLU A 133 -11.62 13.26 -5.75
C GLU A 133 -10.28 12.98 -6.45
N LEU A 134 -9.21 12.91 -5.68
CA LEU A 134 -7.93 12.39 -6.17
C LEU A 134 -8.05 10.90 -6.47
N TYR A 135 -7.53 10.49 -7.61
CA TYR A 135 -7.49 9.08 -8.00
C TYR A 135 -6.68 8.27 -7.00
N ASP A 136 -7.34 7.34 -6.32
CA ASP A 136 -6.71 6.41 -5.39
C ASP A 136 -7.02 4.95 -5.80
N PRO A 137 -6.02 4.19 -6.29
CA PRO A 137 -6.21 2.79 -6.67
C PRO A 137 -6.77 1.91 -5.56
N ARG A 138 -6.51 2.23 -4.28
CA ARG A 138 -7.02 1.45 -3.15
C ARG A 138 -8.53 1.65 -2.99
N LYS A 139 -8.97 2.91 -2.98
CA LYS A 139 -10.40 3.24 -2.94
C LYS A 139 -11.16 2.66 -4.13
N VAL A 140 -10.57 2.73 -5.33
CA VAL A 140 -11.15 2.13 -6.55
C VAL A 140 -11.33 0.63 -6.38
N LYS A 141 -10.30 -0.08 -5.90
CA LYS A 141 -10.40 -1.52 -5.65
C LYS A 141 -11.49 -1.86 -4.63
N GLU A 142 -11.52 -1.16 -3.50
CA GLU A 142 -12.57 -1.35 -2.48
C GLU A 142 -13.98 -1.07 -3.03
N GLY A 143 -14.11 -0.05 -3.89
CA GLY A 143 -15.35 0.26 -4.60
C GLY A 143 -15.79 -0.86 -5.54
N VAL A 144 -14.86 -1.41 -6.33
CA VAL A 144 -15.11 -2.58 -7.19
C VAL A 144 -15.61 -3.75 -6.35
N ASP A 145 -14.94 -4.05 -5.23
CA ASP A 145 -15.31 -5.18 -4.36
C ASP A 145 -16.73 -5.00 -3.75
N ARG A 146 -17.09 -3.77 -3.35
CA ARG A 146 -18.45 -3.45 -2.89
C ARG A 146 -19.50 -3.68 -3.98
N VAL A 147 -19.23 -3.23 -5.20
CA VAL A 147 -20.14 -3.41 -6.34
C VAL A 147 -20.27 -4.89 -6.70
N LYS A 148 -19.17 -5.65 -6.78
CA LYS A 148 -19.18 -7.10 -7.02
C LYS A 148 -19.98 -7.84 -5.94
N ALA A 149 -19.85 -7.45 -4.68
CA ALA A 149 -20.63 -8.03 -3.59
C ALA A 149 -22.14 -7.81 -3.74
N GLU A 150 -22.56 -6.63 -4.22
CA GLU A 150 -23.97 -6.36 -4.52
C GLU A 150 -24.48 -7.19 -5.71
N TYR A 151 -23.67 -7.35 -6.76
CA TYR A 151 -24.00 -8.24 -7.87
C TYR A 151 -24.18 -9.69 -7.41
N ALA A 152 -23.28 -10.19 -6.56
CA ALA A 152 -23.38 -11.52 -5.96
C ALA A 152 -24.70 -11.70 -5.20
N ARG A 153 -25.11 -10.72 -4.37
CA ARG A 153 -26.41 -10.72 -3.65
C ARG A 153 -27.61 -10.77 -4.57
N LYS A 154 -27.48 -10.24 -5.80
CA LYS A 154 -28.53 -10.27 -6.82
C LYS A 154 -28.55 -11.57 -7.65
N GLY A 155 -27.57 -12.45 -7.44
CA GLY A 155 -27.43 -13.73 -8.12
C GLY A 155 -26.39 -13.73 -9.23
N PHE A 156 -25.61 -12.67 -9.38
CA PHE A 156 -24.55 -12.56 -10.38
C PHE A 156 -23.21 -12.85 -9.72
N SER A 157 -23.02 -14.07 -9.20
CA SER A 157 -21.80 -14.45 -8.48
C SER A 157 -20.57 -14.55 -9.39
N GLN A 158 -20.78 -14.68 -10.70
CA GLN A 158 -19.75 -14.67 -11.74
C GLN A 158 -19.48 -13.27 -12.32
N CYS A 159 -20.02 -12.23 -11.70
CA CYS A 159 -19.82 -10.87 -12.17
C CYS A 159 -18.33 -10.50 -12.06
N GLU A 160 -17.78 -9.99 -13.16
CA GLU A 160 -16.45 -9.40 -13.22
C GLU A 160 -16.55 -7.90 -13.49
N MET A 161 -15.62 -7.14 -12.92
CA MET A 161 -15.59 -5.70 -13.05
C MET A 161 -14.15 -5.23 -13.13
N VAL A 162 -13.82 -4.55 -14.22
CA VAL A 162 -12.47 -4.05 -14.50
C VAL A 162 -12.51 -2.53 -14.46
N SER A 163 -11.57 -1.93 -13.71
CA SER A 163 -11.38 -0.48 -13.67
C SER A 163 -10.17 -0.07 -14.50
N ARG A 164 -10.33 0.93 -15.38
CA ARG A 164 -9.25 1.52 -16.16
C ARG A 164 -9.24 3.03 -15.99
N ALA A 165 -8.12 3.59 -15.54
CA ALA A 165 -7.93 5.04 -15.50
C ALA A 165 -7.19 5.52 -16.74
N GLN A 166 -7.74 6.52 -17.42
CA GLN A 166 -7.08 7.26 -18.49
C GLN A 166 -6.69 8.63 -17.95
N VAL A 167 -5.38 8.91 -17.89
CA VAL A 167 -4.84 10.15 -17.34
C VAL A 167 -4.53 11.12 -18.48
N ASP A 168 -5.00 12.35 -18.34
CA ASP A 168 -4.53 13.49 -19.12
C ASP A 168 -3.41 14.20 -18.33
N GLU A 169 -2.16 14.05 -18.79
CA GLU A 169 -0.97 14.60 -18.15
C GLU A 169 -0.92 16.14 -18.23
N ALA A 170 -1.60 16.76 -19.21
CA ALA A 170 -1.62 18.22 -19.36
C ALA A 170 -2.42 18.87 -18.24
N SER A 171 -3.64 18.38 -18.01
CA SER A 171 -4.53 18.86 -16.95
C SER A 171 -4.32 18.18 -15.59
N ASN A 172 -3.52 17.10 -15.53
CA ASN A 172 -3.40 16.20 -14.38
C ASN A 172 -4.77 15.72 -13.89
N THR A 173 -5.64 15.37 -14.83
CA THR A 173 -6.95 14.79 -14.55
C THR A 173 -7.05 13.36 -15.08
N ALA A 174 -8.00 12.59 -14.57
CA ALA A 174 -8.23 11.23 -15.02
C ALA A 174 -9.72 10.95 -15.24
N THR A 175 -10.02 10.20 -16.30
CA THR A 175 -11.33 9.58 -16.49
C THR A 175 -11.22 8.12 -16.06
N LEU A 176 -12.09 7.70 -15.14
CA LEU A 176 -12.14 6.33 -14.65
C LEU A 176 -13.26 5.57 -15.37
N TYR A 177 -12.88 4.56 -16.14
CA TYR A 177 -13.80 3.64 -16.79
C TYR A 177 -14.01 2.41 -15.93
N LEU A 178 -15.26 2.07 -15.67
CA LEU A 178 -15.70 0.89 -14.93
C LEU A 178 -16.47 -0.02 -15.90
N VAL A 179 -15.80 -1.07 -16.37
CA VAL A 179 -16.38 -2.03 -17.31
C VAL A 179 -16.86 -3.25 -16.54
N VAL A 180 -18.15 -3.53 -16.63
CA VAL A 180 -18.81 -4.63 -15.91
C VAL A 180 -19.19 -5.73 -16.89
N ASP A 181 -18.76 -6.95 -16.60
CA ASP A 181 -19.37 -8.17 -17.13
C ASP A 181 -20.24 -8.78 -16.03
N GLU A 182 -21.55 -8.72 -16.18
CA GLU A 182 -22.48 -9.23 -15.16
C GLU A 182 -22.51 -10.76 -15.11
N GLY A 183 -22.16 -11.43 -16.21
CA GLY A 183 -22.35 -12.86 -16.36
C GLY A 183 -23.82 -13.30 -16.26
N SER A 184 -24.04 -14.56 -15.89
CA SER A 184 -25.38 -15.14 -15.78
C SER A 184 -25.95 -15.01 -14.39
N ARG A 185 -27.25 -14.70 -14.31
CA ARG A 185 -27.97 -14.68 -13.03
C ARG A 185 -28.28 -16.11 -12.56
N LEU A 186 -27.59 -16.56 -11.53
CA LEU A 186 -27.80 -17.86 -10.90
C LEU A 186 -29.07 -17.88 -10.07
N ARG A 187 -29.81 -18.98 -10.21
CA ARG A 187 -31.00 -19.29 -9.44
C ARG A 187 -30.97 -20.73 -8.96
N ILE A 188 -31.44 -20.95 -7.75
CA ILE A 188 -31.48 -22.26 -7.12
C ILE A 188 -32.66 -23.04 -7.67
N SER A 189 -32.36 -24.11 -8.40
CA SER A 189 -33.36 -25.05 -8.90
C SER A 189 -33.90 -25.96 -7.79
N GLN A 190 -32.99 -26.52 -6.98
CA GLN A 190 -33.30 -27.50 -5.94
C GLN A 190 -32.31 -27.40 -4.77
N ILE A 191 -32.75 -27.83 -3.58
CA ILE A 191 -31.93 -27.97 -2.39
C ILE A 191 -32.05 -29.43 -1.93
N LEU A 192 -30.96 -30.18 -2.06
CA LEU A 192 -30.83 -31.57 -1.62
C LEU A 192 -30.16 -31.59 -0.24
N VAL A 193 -30.65 -32.44 0.65
CA VAL A 193 -30.03 -32.70 1.95
C VAL A 193 -29.75 -34.19 1.99
N GLU A 194 -28.49 -34.56 2.12
CA GLU A 194 -28.04 -35.95 2.08
C GLU A 194 -27.40 -36.34 3.41
N GLY A 195 -27.44 -37.64 3.74
CA GLY A 195 -26.82 -38.19 4.95
C GLY A 195 -27.53 -37.90 6.28
N ASN A 196 -28.55 -37.03 6.29
CA ASN A 196 -29.33 -36.71 7.48
C ASN A 196 -30.32 -37.84 7.84
N ARG A 197 -30.26 -38.30 9.10
CA ARG A 197 -31.16 -39.33 9.65
C ARG A 197 -31.99 -38.87 10.86
N ALA A 198 -31.60 -37.76 11.50
CA ALA A 198 -32.19 -37.33 12.78
C ALA A 198 -33.46 -36.49 12.61
N PHE A 199 -33.58 -35.73 11.52
CA PHE A 199 -34.74 -34.87 11.26
C PHE A 199 -35.24 -35.03 9.83
N PRO A 200 -36.49 -34.66 9.50
CA PRO A 200 -36.91 -34.58 8.11
C PRO A 200 -36.21 -33.42 7.38
N ASP A 201 -35.78 -33.61 6.14
CA ASP A 201 -35.10 -32.55 5.35
C ASP A 201 -35.92 -31.27 5.22
N ARG A 202 -37.25 -31.39 5.22
CA ARG A 202 -38.15 -30.23 5.20
C ARG A 202 -37.93 -29.34 6.42
N ARG A 203 -37.59 -29.90 7.58
CA ARG A 203 -37.30 -29.16 8.81
C ARG A 203 -35.99 -28.38 8.65
N ILE A 204 -34.96 -29.00 8.07
CA ILE A 204 -33.67 -28.34 7.77
C ILE A 204 -33.86 -27.20 6.78
N ARG A 205 -34.54 -27.45 5.65
CA ARG A 205 -34.87 -26.42 4.64
C ARG A 205 -35.75 -25.29 5.16
N LYS A 206 -36.47 -25.48 6.27
CA LYS A 206 -37.23 -24.40 6.93
C LYS A 206 -36.31 -23.46 7.71
N VAL A 207 -35.24 -23.96 8.31
CA VAL A 207 -34.26 -23.16 9.08
C VAL A 207 -33.38 -22.31 8.16
N MET A 208 -33.06 -22.81 6.96
CA MET A 208 -32.29 -22.07 5.95
C MET A 208 -33.06 -20.84 5.43
N LYS A 209 -32.37 -19.73 5.17
CA LYS A 209 -32.87 -18.57 4.42
C LYS A 209 -32.88 -18.83 2.92
N THR A 210 -31.91 -19.59 2.43
CA THR A 210 -31.76 -20.03 1.04
C THR A 210 -32.99 -20.81 0.62
N LYS A 211 -33.69 -20.36 -0.43
CA LYS A 211 -34.88 -21.01 -0.97
C LYS A 211 -34.70 -21.30 -2.45
N ARG A 212 -35.24 -22.43 -2.91
CA ARG A 212 -35.39 -22.70 -4.34
C ARG A 212 -36.32 -21.68 -4.99
N ARG A 213 -36.13 -21.44 -6.29
CA ARG A 213 -37.01 -20.62 -7.10
C ARG A 213 -38.44 -21.18 -7.07
N ARG A 214 -39.42 -20.30 -6.85
CA ARG A 214 -40.86 -20.58 -6.96
C ARG A 214 -41.52 -19.40 -7.67
N TRP A 215 -42.79 -19.53 -8.03
CA TRP A 215 -43.52 -18.43 -8.68
C TRP A 215 -43.56 -17.13 -7.85
N PHE A 216 -43.46 -17.22 -6.51
CA PHE A 216 -43.43 -16.10 -5.57
C PHE A 216 -42.07 -15.89 -4.88
N LEU A 217 -41.06 -16.72 -5.14
CA LEU A 217 -39.73 -16.61 -4.55
C LEU A 217 -38.67 -16.56 -5.64
N PRO A 218 -37.81 -15.54 -5.68
CA PRO A 218 -36.87 -15.37 -6.78
C PRO A 218 -35.80 -16.47 -6.81
N GLY A 219 -35.54 -17.10 -5.66
CA GLY A 219 -34.59 -18.23 -5.53
C GLY A 219 -33.19 -17.86 -5.96
N VAL A 220 -32.73 -16.67 -5.59
CA VAL A 220 -31.40 -16.15 -5.93
C VAL A 220 -30.35 -16.93 -5.14
N TYR A 221 -29.26 -17.29 -5.81
CA TYR A 221 -28.08 -17.84 -5.16
C TYR A 221 -27.23 -16.72 -4.56
N ASP A 222 -26.89 -16.83 -3.29
CA ASP A 222 -25.94 -15.96 -2.59
C ASP A 222 -25.08 -16.84 -1.67
N GLU A 223 -23.78 -16.88 -1.96
CA GLU A 223 -22.81 -17.70 -1.22
C GLU A 223 -22.81 -17.36 0.29
N LYS A 224 -22.87 -16.07 0.64
CA LYS A 224 -22.82 -15.64 2.05
C LYS A 224 -24.06 -16.10 2.80
N VAL A 225 -25.22 -16.07 2.15
CA VAL A 225 -26.47 -16.57 2.75
C VAL A 225 -26.41 -18.09 2.92
N LEU A 226 -25.80 -18.81 1.99
CA LEU A 226 -25.59 -20.25 2.09
C LEU A 226 -24.65 -20.61 3.27
N GLU A 227 -23.54 -19.89 3.43
CA GLU A 227 -22.63 -20.05 4.57
C GLU A 227 -23.36 -19.80 5.91
N GLU A 228 -24.11 -18.69 6.00
CA GLU A 228 -24.95 -18.42 7.18
C GLU A 228 -25.95 -19.55 7.45
N ASP A 229 -26.51 -20.15 6.41
CA ASP A 229 -27.46 -21.24 6.54
C ASP A 229 -26.82 -22.51 7.07
N LEU A 230 -25.56 -22.82 6.71
CA LEU A 230 -24.82 -23.94 7.30
C LEU A 230 -24.69 -23.76 8.81
N ASP A 231 -24.39 -22.55 9.28
CA ASP A 231 -24.28 -22.26 10.70
C ASP A 231 -25.64 -22.32 11.42
N ARG A 232 -26.71 -21.85 10.76
CA ARG A 232 -28.07 -22.02 11.28
C ARG A 232 -28.46 -23.48 11.41
N VAL A 233 -28.11 -24.30 10.42
CA VAL A 233 -28.37 -25.74 10.47
C VAL A 233 -27.57 -26.37 11.61
N ARG A 234 -26.27 -26.09 11.75
CA ARG A 234 -25.45 -26.56 12.89
C ARG A 234 -26.05 -26.15 14.24
N ALA A 235 -26.49 -24.90 14.38
CA ALA A 235 -27.14 -24.40 15.60
C ALA A 235 -28.47 -25.11 15.88
N PHE A 236 -29.27 -25.37 14.84
CA PHE A 236 -30.52 -26.12 14.94
C PHE A 236 -30.30 -27.53 15.48
N TYR A 237 -29.27 -28.25 14.98
CA TYR A 237 -28.90 -29.58 15.49
C TYR A 237 -28.46 -29.51 16.95
N ARG A 238 -27.53 -28.60 17.30
CA ARG A 238 -27.06 -28.41 18.69
C ARG A 238 -28.19 -28.10 19.69
N LYS A 239 -29.28 -27.48 19.24
CA LYS A 239 -30.42 -27.14 20.11
C LYS A 239 -31.40 -28.31 20.32
N HIS A 240 -31.42 -29.28 19.41
CA HIS A 240 -32.44 -30.34 19.39
C HIS A 240 -31.85 -31.76 19.49
N GLY A 241 -30.58 -31.88 19.82
CA GLY A 241 -29.85 -33.14 19.98
C GLY A 241 -28.72 -33.00 20.98
#